data_AF-A0A194PE34-F1
#
_entry.id   AF-A0A194PE34-F1
#
_cell.length_a   1.000
_cell.length_b   1.000
_cell.length_c   1.000
_cell.angle_alpha   90.00
_cell.angle_beta   90.00
_cell.angle_gamma   90.00
#
_symmetry.space_group_name_H-M   'P 1'
#
loop_
_entity.id
_entity.type
_entity.pdbx_description
1 polymer ?
#
loop_
_entity_poly.entity_id
_entity_poly.type
_entity_poly.pdbx_seq_one_letter_code
_entity_poly.pdbx_strand_id
1 'polypeptide(L)'
;MARVYGSAGAEAKRCVLRALEGPVRAATTPHGPAHPALRPAFRLLLDECPRGAETLLTRLVHILTEKSPPTPELVSKVRELYATRVSDVRFLIPVLTGLSKKEILAALPKLIKLNPAVVREVFNKLLGLQNSMDEEPPVSPQDLLVELHLIDPSKADLKYIIKATAICFAEKNTYTQDVLSAVLQRLAEEREIPVLMMRSVLQALTLHPTLAALATHILSLLIDKEVWRHKVAWEGWVKCCERLQALGSSGVRPLLVALPPPALASLPGPLQQLAMEPQPGNPIEPLPPGME
;
A
#
# COMPACT_ATOMS: atom_id res chain seq x y z
N MET A 1 -31.38 -21.22 -14.27
CA MET A 1 -31.41 -19.87 -13.65
C MET A 1 -30.30 -18.96 -14.16
N ALA A 2 -29.01 -19.28 -13.99
CA ALA A 2 -27.92 -18.39 -14.41
C ALA A 2 -27.93 -18.01 -15.92
N ARG A 3 -28.33 -18.92 -16.83
CA ARG A 3 -28.52 -18.61 -18.26
C ARG A 3 -29.64 -17.59 -18.51
N VAL A 4 -30.74 -17.70 -17.76
CA VAL A 4 -31.86 -16.75 -17.81
C VAL A 4 -31.44 -15.41 -17.24
N TYR A 5 -30.72 -15.41 -16.10
CA TYR A 5 -30.13 -14.19 -15.55
C TYR A 5 -29.21 -13.53 -16.57
N GLY A 6 -28.32 -14.29 -17.23
CA GLY A 6 -27.34 -13.76 -18.17
C GLY A 6 -27.96 -12.99 -19.35
N SER A 7 -29.10 -13.49 -19.84
CA SER A 7 -29.88 -12.90 -20.93
C SER A 7 -30.90 -11.84 -20.48
N ALA A 8 -31.12 -11.66 -19.18
CA ALA A 8 -32.09 -10.71 -18.65
C ALA A 8 -31.62 -9.23 -18.77
N GLY A 9 -32.58 -8.31 -18.82
CA GLY A 9 -32.34 -6.87 -18.77
C GLY A 9 -31.77 -6.39 -17.43
N ALA A 10 -31.17 -5.20 -17.43
CA ALA A 10 -30.46 -4.65 -16.27
C ALA A 10 -31.36 -4.46 -15.02
N GLU A 11 -32.64 -4.17 -15.19
CA GLU A 11 -33.59 -4.03 -14.09
C GLU A 11 -33.88 -5.38 -13.42
N ALA A 12 -34.22 -6.41 -14.20
CA ALA A 12 -34.41 -7.76 -13.68
C ALA A 12 -33.15 -8.29 -12.97
N LYS A 13 -31.96 -8.07 -13.56
CA LYS A 13 -30.68 -8.42 -12.93
C LYS A 13 -30.51 -7.74 -11.57
N ARG A 14 -30.85 -6.45 -11.45
CA ARG A 14 -30.79 -5.70 -10.18
C ARG A 14 -31.76 -6.25 -9.14
N CYS A 15 -33.00 -6.57 -9.53
CA CYS A 15 -33.98 -7.18 -8.62
C CYS A 15 -33.49 -8.52 -8.07
N VAL A 16 -32.96 -9.39 -8.94
CA VAL A 16 -32.40 -10.68 -8.51
C VAL A 16 -31.23 -10.46 -7.54
N LEU A 17 -30.28 -9.58 -7.85
CA LEU A 17 -29.12 -9.35 -6.96
C LEU A 17 -29.50 -8.83 -5.57
N ARG A 18 -30.56 -8.00 -5.48
CA ARG A 18 -31.07 -7.51 -4.18
C ARG A 18 -31.78 -8.59 -3.38
N ALA A 19 -32.53 -9.47 -4.04
CA ALA A 19 -33.30 -10.52 -3.38
C ALA A 19 -32.48 -11.78 -3.05
N LEU A 20 -31.30 -11.93 -3.66
CA LEU A 20 -30.51 -13.17 -3.62
C LEU A 20 -29.98 -13.54 -2.22
N GLU A 21 -29.70 -12.55 -1.38
CA GLU A 21 -28.95 -12.76 -0.15
C GLU A 21 -29.67 -13.69 0.85
N GLY A 22 -30.93 -13.42 1.14
CA GLY A 22 -31.72 -14.23 2.08
C GLY A 22 -31.79 -15.72 1.70
N PRO A 23 -32.24 -16.05 0.47
CA PRO A 23 -32.29 -17.43 0.00
C PRO A 23 -30.93 -18.14 0.00
N VAL A 24 -29.86 -17.46 -0.44
CA VAL A 24 -28.52 -18.07 -0.46
C VAL A 24 -28.04 -18.36 0.95
N ARG A 25 -28.25 -17.44 1.90
CA ARG A 25 -27.87 -17.63 3.30
C ARG A 25 -28.66 -18.77 3.95
N ALA A 26 -29.98 -18.83 3.74
CA ALA A 26 -30.82 -19.93 4.21
C ALA A 26 -30.42 -21.28 3.60
N ALA A 27 -29.93 -21.27 2.36
CA ALA A 27 -29.41 -22.47 1.73
C ALA A 27 -28.04 -22.86 2.32
N THR A 28 -27.20 -21.91 2.75
CA THR A 28 -25.88 -22.19 3.35
C THR A 28 -25.90 -22.49 4.84
N THR A 29 -26.98 -22.15 5.55
CA THR A 29 -27.11 -22.53 6.96
C THR A 29 -27.11 -24.05 7.07
N PRO A 30 -26.15 -24.65 7.79
CA PRO A 30 -26.03 -26.10 7.83
C PRO A 30 -27.29 -26.73 8.46
N HIS A 31 -27.88 -27.68 7.75
CA HIS A 31 -28.79 -28.67 8.34
C HIS A 31 -28.00 -29.97 8.46
N GLY A 32 -27.11 -30.05 9.46
CA GLY A 32 -26.21 -31.20 9.66
C GLY A 32 -24.73 -30.80 9.82
N PRO A 33 -23.80 -31.77 9.92
CA PRO A 33 -22.38 -31.49 10.09
C PRO A 33 -21.85 -30.67 8.90
N ALA A 34 -20.96 -29.72 9.18
CA ALA A 34 -20.40 -28.81 8.19
C ALA A 34 -19.75 -29.59 7.05
N HIS A 35 -20.35 -29.54 5.85
CA HIS A 35 -19.71 -30.11 4.66
C HIS A 35 -18.67 -29.12 4.12
N PRO A 36 -17.39 -29.52 4.04
CA PRO A 36 -16.31 -28.64 3.58
C PRO A 36 -16.31 -28.40 2.06
N ALA A 37 -17.20 -29.07 1.31
CA ALA A 37 -17.21 -29.07 -0.15
C ALA A 37 -18.21 -28.06 -0.73
N LEU A 38 -17.84 -27.45 -1.86
CA LEU A 38 -18.76 -26.59 -2.61
C LEU A 38 -19.96 -27.38 -3.11
N ARG A 39 -21.16 -26.79 -3.00
CA ARG A 39 -22.37 -27.43 -3.50
C ARG A 39 -22.27 -27.68 -5.01
N PRO A 40 -22.73 -28.83 -5.53
CA PRO A 40 -22.56 -29.20 -6.94
C PRO A 40 -23.07 -28.14 -7.92
N ALA A 41 -24.22 -27.53 -7.64
CA ALA A 41 -24.80 -26.48 -8.48
C ALA A 41 -23.94 -25.19 -8.53
N PHE A 42 -23.28 -24.85 -7.43
CA PHE A 42 -22.39 -23.70 -7.38
C PHE A 42 -21.04 -24.00 -8.05
N ARG A 43 -20.52 -25.22 -7.86
CA ARG A 43 -19.34 -25.69 -8.58
C ARG A 43 -19.55 -25.66 -10.09
N LEU A 44 -20.69 -26.18 -10.56
CA LEU A 44 -21.05 -26.11 -11.98
C LEU A 44 -21.15 -24.66 -12.49
N LEU A 45 -21.64 -23.73 -11.68
CA LEU A 45 -21.70 -22.32 -12.06
C LEU A 45 -20.30 -21.67 -12.13
N LEU A 46 -19.36 -22.10 -11.27
CA LEU A 46 -17.96 -21.69 -11.36
C LEU A 46 -17.32 -22.29 -12.63
N ASP A 47 -17.53 -23.56 -12.92
CA ASP A 47 -16.95 -24.22 -14.10
C ASP A 47 -17.54 -23.68 -15.42
N GLU A 48 -18.85 -23.49 -15.47
CA GLU A 48 -19.61 -23.13 -16.67
C GLU A 48 -20.45 -21.85 -16.47
N CYS A 49 -19.82 -20.77 -16.02
CA CYS A 49 -20.52 -19.49 -15.86
C CYS A 49 -21.22 -19.09 -17.18
N PRO A 50 -22.51 -18.75 -17.23
CA PRO A 50 -23.12 -18.27 -18.48
C PRO A 50 -22.69 -16.84 -18.80
N ARG A 51 -22.61 -16.47 -20.09
CA ARG A 51 -22.29 -15.09 -20.49
C ARG A 51 -23.33 -14.13 -19.92
N GLY A 52 -22.88 -13.06 -19.27
CA GLY A 52 -23.75 -12.05 -18.64
C GLY A 52 -24.19 -12.41 -17.22
N ALA A 53 -23.75 -13.54 -16.65
CA ALA A 53 -24.02 -13.97 -15.28
C ALA A 53 -22.86 -13.72 -14.30
N GLU A 54 -21.81 -13.03 -14.73
CA GLU A 54 -20.59 -12.77 -13.94
C GLU A 54 -20.90 -11.95 -12.67
N THR A 55 -21.85 -11.02 -12.73
CA THR A 55 -22.31 -10.23 -11.58
C THR A 55 -23.07 -11.06 -10.55
N LEU A 56 -23.84 -12.06 -11.01
CA LEU A 56 -24.50 -13.03 -10.14
C LEU A 56 -23.46 -13.88 -9.42
N LEU A 57 -22.49 -14.41 -10.18
CA LEU A 57 -21.41 -15.22 -9.62
C LEU A 57 -20.60 -14.43 -8.59
N THR A 58 -20.24 -13.18 -8.88
CA THR A 58 -19.52 -12.29 -7.95
C THR A 58 -20.31 -12.10 -6.65
N ARG A 59 -21.62 -11.86 -6.73
CA ARG A 59 -22.48 -11.70 -5.54
C ARG A 59 -22.58 -13.00 -4.73
N LEU A 60 -22.67 -14.15 -5.39
CA LEU A 60 -22.69 -15.45 -4.72
C LEU A 60 -21.38 -15.70 -3.97
N VAL A 61 -20.22 -15.54 -4.62
CA VAL A 61 -18.91 -15.71 -3.97
C VAL A 61 -18.82 -14.80 -2.75
N HIS A 62 -19.22 -13.52 -2.87
CA HIS A 62 -19.20 -12.59 -1.75
C HIS A 62 -20.06 -13.06 -0.56
N ILE A 63 -21.32 -13.48 -0.80
CA ILE A 63 -22.20 -13.98 0.27
C ILE A 63 -21.61 -15.21 0.96
N LEU A 64 -20.98 -16.12 0.20
CA LEU A 64 -20.40 -17.36 0.72
C LEU A 64 -19.15 -17.15 1.57
N THR A 65 -18.40 -16.08 1.33
CA THR A 65 -17.12 -15.82 2.02
C THR A 65 -17.21 -14.70 3.07
N GLU A 66 -18.40 -14.19 3.34
CA GLU A 66 -18.59 -13.05 4.25
C GLU A 66 -18.48 -13.44 5.72
N LYS A 67 -18.96 -14.65 6.08
CA LYS A 67 -18.98 -15.15 7.46
C LYS A 67 -17.96 -16.26 7.73
N SER A 68 -17.28 -16.74 6.69
CA SER A 68 -16.33 -17.83 6.77
C SER A 68 -15.20 -17.61 5.78
N PRO A 69 -13.95 -18.01 6.12
CA PRO A 69 -12.85 -17.93 5.18
C PRO A 69 -13.15 -18.77 3.92
N PRO A 70 -12.63 -18.35 2.75
CA PRO A 70 -12.84 -19.07 1.50
C PRO A 70 -12.13 -20.42 1.53
N THR A 71 -12.77 -21.48 1.06
CA THR A 71 -12.13 -22.80 0.94
C THR A 71 -11.09 -22.82 -0.19
N PRO A 72 -10.03 -23.64 -0.11
CA PRO A 72 -9.02 -23.74 -1.17
C PRO A 72 -9.62 -24.09 -2.55
N GLU A 73 -10.67 -24.92 -2.59
CA GLU A 73 -11.41 -25.24 -3.81
C GLU A 73 -12.04 -23.98 -4.43
N LEU A 74 -12.68 -23.14 -3.61
CA LEU A 74 -13.29 -21.89 -4.06
C LEU A 74 -12.26 -20.90 -4.59
N VAL A 75 -11.16 -20.72 -3.85
CA VAL A 75 -10.06 -19.84 -4.25
C VAL A 75 -9.53 -20.26 -5.62
N SER A 76 -9.27 -21.56 -5.81
CA SER A 76 -8.74 -22.08 -7.08
C SER A 76 -9.67 -21.79 -8.25
N LYS A 77 -10.98 -22.02 -8.09
CA LYS A 77 -11.98 -21.78 -9.13
C LYS A 77 -12.19 -20.30 -9.45
N VAL A 78 -12.26 -19.45 -8.42
CA VAL A 78 -12.37 -18.00 -8.61
C VAL A 78 -11.16 -17.44 -9.34
N ARG A 79 -9.95 -17.92 -9.00
CA ARG A 79 -8.72 -17.56 -9.69
C ARG A 79 -8.72 -17.96 -11.17
N GLU A 80 -9.06 -19.22 -11.47
CA GLU A 80 -9.13 -19.74 -12.84
C GLU A 80 -10.08 -18.90 -13.70
N LEU A 81 -11.26 -18.57 -13.16
CA LEU A 81 -12.24 -17.73 -13.83
C LEU A 81 -11.79 -16.29 -14.03
N TYR A 82 -11.10 -15.70 -13.05
CA TYR A 82 -10.56 -14.35 -13.19
C TYR A 82 -9.47 -14.29 -14.28
N ALA A 83 -8.62 -15.32 -14.36
CA ALA A 83 -7.57 -15.39 -15.36
C ALA A 83 -8.11 -15.58 -16.79
N THR A 84 -9.19 -16.35 -16.95
CA THR A 84 -9.69 -16.78 -18.27
C THR A 84 -10.85 -15.94 -18.80
N ARG A 85 -11.63 -15.30 -17.91
CA ARG A 85 -12.96 -14.81 -18.31
C ARG A 85 -13.44 -13.54 -17.62
N VAL A 86 -13.31 -13.43 -16.31
CA VAL A 86 -13.81 -12.29 -15.53
C VAL A 86 -12.68 -11.29 -15.34
N SER A 87 -12.76 -10.12 -15.97
CA SER A 87 -11.71 -9.10 -15.88
C SER A 87 -11.88 -8.12 -14.71
N ASP A 88 -13.05 -8.13 -14.05
CA ASP A 88 -13.34 -7.26 -12.91
C ASP A 88 -12.63 -7.76 -11.65
N VAL A 89 -11.66 -6.97 -11.17
CA VAL A 89 -10.84 -7.30 -10.00
C VAL A 89 -11.66 -7.44 -8.71
N ARG A 90 -12.87 -6.84 -8.65
CA ARG A 90 -13.77 -7.00 -7.49
C ARG A 90 -14.17 -8.46 -7.25
N PHE A 91 -14.06 -9.29 -8.29
CA PHE A 91 -14.30 -10.73 -8.17
C PHE A 91 -13.30 -11.44 -7.26
N LEU A 92 -12.08 -10.90 -7.12
CA LEU A 92 -11.06 -11.45 -6.23
C LEU A 92 -11.23 -11.03 -4.76
N ILE A 93 -11.87 -9.89 -4.48
CA ILE A 93 -12.00 -9.32 -3.12
C ILE A 93 -12.50 -10.35 -2.09
N PRO A 94 -13.59 -11.10 -2.37
CA PRO A 94 -14.11 -12.11 -1.44
C PRO A 94 -13.06 -13.16 -1.02
N VAL A 95 -12.19 -13.57 -1.96
CA VAL A 95 -11.21 -14.65 -1.78
C VAL A 95 -9.79 -14.19 -1.47
N LEU A 96 -9.57 -12.88 -1.28
CA LEU A 96 -8.22 -12.31 -1.09
C LEU A 96 -7.38 -13.01 -0.02
N THR A 97 -8.00 -13.42 1.08
CA THR A 97 -7.31 -14.08 2.21
C THR A 97 -6.81 -15.48 1.88
N GLY A 98 -7.34 -16.11 0.83
CA GLY A 98 -6.87 -17.41 0.35
C GLY A 98 -5.88 -17.33 -0.80
N LEU A 99 -5.61 -16.13 -1.34
CA LEU A 99 -4.62 -15.93 -2.40
C LEU A 99 -3.21 -15.85 -1.82
N SER A 100 -2.23 -16.28 -2.62
CA SER A 100 -0.83 -16.07 -2.27
C SER A 100 -0.46 -14.58 -2.32
N LYS A 101 0.55 -14.19 -1.55
CA LYS A 101 1.12 -12.83 -1.58
C LYS A 101 1.41 -12.37 -3.01
N LYS A 102 2.02 -13.23 -3.86
CA LYS A 102 2.32 -12.90 -5.26
C LYS A 102 1.07 -12.56 -6.09
N GLU A 103 -0.02 -13.31 -5.90
CA GLU A 103 -1.29 -13.06 -6.61
C GLU A 103 -1.95 -11.76 -6.13
N ILE A 104 -1.91 -11.49 -4.83
CA ILE A 104 -2.41 -10.24 -4.24
C ILE A 104 -1.66 -9.04 -4.83
N LEU A 105 -0.33 -9.09 -4.82
CA LEU A 105 0.52 -8.01 -5.34
C LEU A 105 0.33 -7.79 -6.85
N ALA A 106 0.11 -8.87 -7.62
CA ALA A 106 -0.22 -8.75 -9.04
C ALA A 106 -1.59 -8.08 -9.28
N ALA A 107 -2.56 -8.25 -8.37
CA ALA A 107 -3.87 -7.61 -8.45
C ALA A 107 -3.89 -6.18 -7.87
N LEU A 108 -2.94 -5.84 -7.00
CA LEU A 108 -2.89 -4.57 -6.25
C LEU A 108 -3.05 -3.32 -7.13
N PRO A 109 -2.38 -3.18 -8.31
CA PRO A 109 -2.55 -2.00 -9.17
C PRO A 109 -3.98 -1.83 -9.70
N LYS A 110 -4.74 -2.92 -9.83
CA LYS A 110 -6.16 -2.86 -10.23
C LYS A 110 -7.06 -2.58 -9.02
N LEU A 111 -6.74 -3.14 -7.85
CA LEU A 111 -7.49 -2.94 -6.61
C LEU A 111 -7.50 -1.47 -6.17
N ILE A 112 -6.36 -0.78 -6.24
CA ILE A 112 -6.25 0.64 -5.82
C ILE A 112 -7.00 1.62 -6.75
N LYS A 113 -7.45 1.16 -7.93
CA LYS A 113 -8.27 1.96 -8.87
C LYS A 113 -9.74 2.01 -8.48
N LEU A 114 -10.15 1.17 -7.53
CA LEU A 114 -11.54 1.11 -7.03
C LEU A 114 -11.87 2.35 -6.19
N ASN A 115 -13.13 2.44 -5.77
CA ASN A 115 -13.60 3.51 -4.88
C ASN A 115 -12.81 3.48 -3.54
N PRO A 116 -12.35 4.62 -2.98
CA PRO A 116 -11.62 4.67 -1.71
C PRO A 116 -12.22 3.85 -0.56
N ALA A 117 -13.56 3.78 -0.45
CA ALA A 117 -14.21 2.95 0.58
C ALA A 117 -13.91 1.45 0.37
N VAL A 118 -13.96 0.98 -0.89
CA VAL A 118 -13.63 -0.40 -1.25
C VAL A 118 -12.12 -0.67 -1.09
N VAL A 119 -11.26 0.30 -1.42
CA VAL A 119 -9.81 0.17 -1.21
C VAL A 119 -9.50 0.00 0.28
N ARG A 120 -10.16 0.76 1.16
CA ARG A 120 -10.01 0.61 2.61
C ARG A 120 -10.45 -0.78 3.08
N GLU A 121 -11.59 -1.28 2.60
CA GLU A 121 -12.06 -2.64 2.92
C GLU A 121 -11.05 -3.71 2.47
N VAL A 122 -10.51 -3.57 1.26
CA VAL A 122 -9.45 -4.46 0.73
C VAL A 122 -8.23 -4.42 1.65
N PHE A 123 -7.75 -3.25 2.06
CA PHE A 123 -6.60 -3.14 2.94
C PHE A 123 -6.87 -3.75 4.31
N ASN A 124 -8.04 -3.51 4.89
CA ASN A 124 -8.42 -4.12 6.16
C ASN A 124 -8.42 -5.65 6.08
N LYS A 125 -8.87 -6.21 4.95
CA LYS A 125 -8.85 -7.66 4.69
C LYS A 125 -7.43 -8.21 4.49
N LEU A 126 -6.57 -7.48 3.77
CA LEU A 126 -5.18 -7.86 3.53
C LEU A 126 -4.31 -7.80 4.80
N LEU A 127 -4.61 -6.85 5.69
CA LEU A 127 -3.90 -6.61 6.93
C LEU A 127 -4.50 -7.39 8.12
N GLY A 128 -5.51 -8.23 7.89
CA GLY A 128 -6.15 -9.02 8.95
C GLY A 128 -6.99 -8.20 9.95
N LEU A 129 -7.26 -6.92 9.70
CA LEU A 129 -7.93 -6.02 10.65
C LEU A 129 -9.41 -6.36 10.91
N GLN A 130 -10.02 -7.22 10.07
CA GLN A 130 -11.42 -7.64 10.19
C GLN A 130 -11.62 -9.00 10.85
N ASN A 131 -10.57 -9.83 10.93
CA ASN A 131 -10.67 -11.19 11.45
C ASN A 131 -9.86 -11.30 12.74
N SER A 132 -10.53 -11.56 13.85
CA SER A 132 -9.93 -11.73 15.18
C SER A 132 -9.44 -13.16 15.46
N MET A 133 -9.27 -13.97 14.41
CA MET A 133 -8.74 -15.32 14.53
C MET A 133 -7.24 -15.23 14.29
N ASP A 134 -6.44 -15.93 15.10
CA ASP A 134 -4.96 -15.91 15.14
C ASP A 134 -4.24 -16.38 13.84
N GLU A 135 -4.83 -16.16 12.66
CA GLU A 135 -4.20 -16.38 11.36
C GLU A 135 -3.30 -15.19 10.99
N GLU A 136 -2.10 -15.49 10.47
CA GLU A 136 -1.21 -14.46 9.94
C GLU A 136 -1.89 -13.67 8.82
N PRO A 137 -1.75 -12.32 8.80
CA PRO A 137 -2.34 -11.51 7.76
C PRO A 137 -1.73 -11.85 6.38
N PRO A 138 -2.53 -11.86 5.30
CA PRO A 138 -2.03 -12.16 3.96
C PRO A 138 -0.85 -11.31 3.50
N VAL A 139 -0.79 -10.05 3.96
CA VAL A 139 0.28 -9.10 3.67
C VAL A 139 0.57 -8.29 4.94
N SER A 140 1.85 -8.12 5.28
CA SER A 140 2.23 -7.25 6.40
C SER A 140 1.99 -5.76 6.05
N PRO A 141 1.79 -4.88 7.05
CA PRO A 141 1.72 -3.44 6.82
C PRO A 141 2.95 -2.89 6.07
N GLN A 142 4.14 -3.38 6.42
CA GLN A 142 5.38 -2.99 5.77
C GLN A 142 5.37 -3.37 4.28
N ASP A 143 5.08 -4.63 3.98
CA ASP A 143 5.03 -5.13 2.61
C ASP A 143 4.01 -4.35 1.77
N LEU A 144 2.79 -4.14 2.29
CA LEU A 144 1.76 -3.45 1.55
C LEU A 144 2.20 -2.03 1.17
N LEU A 145 2.74 -1.28 2.13
CA LEU A 145 3.14 0.10 1.86
C LEU A 145 4.38 0.17 0.96
N VAL A 146 5.36 -0.73 1.10
CA VAL A 146 6.49 -0.83 0.17
C VAL A 146 5.99 -1.13 -1.24
N GLU A 147 5.17 -2.16 -1.40
CA GLU A 147 4.65 -2.59 -2.70
C GLU A 147 3.85 -1.50 -3.40
N LEU A 148 3.06 -0.70 -2.66
CA LEU A 148 2.38 0.48 -3.21
C LEU A 148 3.37 1.48 -3.84
N HIS A 149 4.53 1.71 -3.22
CA HIS A 149 5.56 2.62 -3.76
C HIS A 149 6.30 2.05 -4.97
N LEU A 150 6.36 0.73 -5.09
CA LEU A 150 7.04 0.01 -6.16
C LEU A 150 6.12 -0.37 -7.33
N ILE A 151 4.85 0.05 -7.28
CA ILE A 151 3.95 -0.11 -8.43
C ILE A 151 4.52 0.65 -9.62
N ASP A 152 4.75 -0.10 -10.70
CA ASP A 152 5.11 0.44 -12.01
C ASP A 152 4.08 1.50 -12.45
N PRO A 153 4.53 2.75 -12.75
CA PRO A 153 3.64 3.82 -13.21
C PRO A 153 2.81 3.48 -14.45
N SER A 154 3.24 2.52 -15.27
CA SER A 154 2.47 2.02 -16.42
C SER A 154 1.23 1.21 -16.01
N LYS A 155 1.24 0.60 -14.82
CA LYS A 155 0.15 -0.25 -14.31
C LYS A 155 -0.91 0.55 -13.56
N ALA A 156 -0.54 1.64 -12.89
CA ALA A 156 -1.48 2.53 -12.21
C ALA A 156 -1.00 3.98 -12.15
N ASP A 157 -1.90 4.92 -12.47
CA ASP A 157 -1.62 6.35 -12.34
C ASP A 157 -1.22 6.71 -10.90
N LEU A 158 -0.28 7.63 -10.77
CA LEU A 158 0.23 8.12 -9.49
C LEU A 158 -0.87 8.60 -8.53
N LYS A 159 -1.97 9.15 -9.06
CA LYS A 159 -3.12 9.60 -8.25
C LYS A 159 -3.76 8.49 -7.42
N TYR A 160 -3.76 7.25 -7.91
CA TYR A 160 -4.32 6.11 -7.19
C TYR A 160 -3.37 5.63 -6.11
N ILE A 161 -2.07 5.59 -6.42
CA ILE A 161 -1.03 5.23 -5.46
C ILE A 161 -1.02 6.24 -4.30
N ILE A 162 -1.06 7.55 -4.60
CA ILE A 162 -1.15 8.61 -3.58
C ILE A 162 -2.37 8.43 -2.67
N LYS A 163 -3.53 8.07 -3.23
CA LYS A 163 -4.74 7.84 -2.42
C LYS A 163 -4.60 6.58 -1.56
N ALA A 164 -4.03 5.52 -2.12
CA ALA A 164 -3.80 4.27 -1.41
C ALA A 164 -2.83 4.46 -0.24
N THR A 165 -1.67 5.09 -0.47
CA THR A 165 -0.71 5.37 0.62
C THR A 165 -1.32 6.28 1.68
N ALA A 166 -2.13 7.27 1.30
CA ALA A 166 -2.85 8.10 2.26
C ALA A 166 -3.84 7.30 3.14
N ILE A 167 -4.48 6.25 2.61
CA ILE A 167 -5.30 5.34 3.42
C ILE A 167 -4.43 4.60 4.44
N CYS A 168 -3.27 4.09 4.04
CA CYS A 168 -2.32 3.45 4.96
C CYS A 168 -1.92 4.40 6.10
N PHE A 169 -1.45 5.61 5.78
CA PHE A 169 -1.04 6.60 6.79
C PHE A 169 -2.18 7.08 7.71
N ALA A 170 -3.45 6.90 7.31
CA ALA A 170 -4.58 7.20 8.18
C ALA A 170 -4.80 6.14 9.27
N GLU A 171 -4.36 4.90 9.04
CA GLU A 171 -4.48 3.78 9.99
C GLU A 171 -3.31 3.78 11.00
N LYS A 172 -3.27 4.79 11.88
CA LYS A 172 -2.15 5.04 12.81
C LYS A 172 -1.83 3.89 13.77
N ASN A 173 -2.82 3.06 14.10
CA ASN A 173 -2.63 1.89 14.95
C ASN A 173 -1.89 0.75 14.23
N THR A 174 -1.94 0.73 12.90
CA THR A 174 -1.31 -0.28 12.06
C THR A 174 0.04 0.23 11.51
N TYR A 175 0.09 1.49 11.09
CA TYR A 175 1.29 2.13 10.58
C TYR A 175 1.93 2.98 11.66
N THR A 176 2.49 2.29 12.66
CA THR A 176 3.22 2.90 13.78
C THR A 176 4.56 3.47 13.32
N GLN A 177 5.23 4.21 14.21
CA GLN A 177 6.57 4.74 13.96
C GLN A 177 7.55 3.66 13.50
N ASP A 178 7.53 2.48 14.11
CA ASP A 178 8.47 1.38 13.80
C ASP A 178 8.19 0.78 12.42
N VAL A 179 6.92 0.58 12.08
CA VAL A 179 6.51 0.10 10.75
C VAL A 179 6.92 1.11 9.68
N LEU A 180 6.62 2.39 9.89
CA LEU A 180 7.00 3.45 8.95
C LEU A 180 8.52 3.58 8.81
N SER A 181 9.26 3.45 9.91
CA SER A 181 10.72 3.44 9.91
C SER A 181 11.25 2.31 9.02
N ALA A 182 10.76 1.09 9.20
CA ALA A 182 11.17 -0.07 8.42
C ALA A 182 10.80 0.05 6.93
N VAL A 183 9.62 0.61 6.61
CA VAL A 183 9.21 0.90 5.23
C VAL A 183 10.16 1.90 4.58
N LEU A 184 10.44 3.03 5.26
CA LEU A 184 11.26 4.08 4.70
C LEU A 184 12.72 3.65 4.51
N GLN A 185 13.27 2.86 5.44
CA GLN A 185 14.60 2.26 5.27
C GLN A 185 14.62 1.34 4.05
N ARG A 186 13.64 0.45 3.93
CA ARG A 186 13.55 -0.48 2.79
C ARG A 186 13.44 0.25 1.45
N LEU A 187 12.62 1.30 1.37
CA LEU A 187 12.49 2.11 0.16
C LEU A 187 13.76 2.90 -0.17
N ALA A 188 14.53 3.32 0.85
CA ALA A 188 15.79 4.01 0.65
C ALA A 188 16.88 3.10 0.08
N GLU A 189 16.77 1.78 0.24
CA GLU A 189 17.71 0.79 -0.32
C GLU A 189 17.45 0.46 -1.80
N GLU A 190 16.26 0.78 -2.33
CA GLU A 190 15.88 0.43 -3.71
C GLU A 190 16.80 1.12 -4.75
N ARG A 191 17.16 0.39 -5.81
CA ARG A 191 18.17 0.87 -6.80
C ARG A 191 17.80 2.24 -7.39
N GLU A 192 16.54 2.38 -7.79
CA GLU A 192 15.98 3.63 -8.31
C GLU A 192 15.14 4.30 -7.22
N ILE A 193 15.18 5.63 -7.13
CA ILE A 193 14.41 6.38 -6.13
C ILE A 193 12.91 6.23 -6.43
N PRO A 194 12.10 5.62 -5.54
CA PRO A 194 10.67 5.51 -5.79
C PRO A 194 10.02 6.89 -5.86
N VAL A 195 9.15 7.11 -6.85
CA VAL A 195 8.59 8.44 -7.19
C VAL A 195 7.91 9.13 -5.99
N LEU A 196 7.28 8.37 -5.10
CA LEU A 196 6.56 8.88 -3.93
C LEU A 196 7.39 8.84 -2.63
N MET A 197 8.64 8.39 -2.67
CA MET A 197 9.45 8.18 -1.47
C MET A 197 9.52 9.43 -0.60
N MET A 198 9.90 10.58 -1.18
CA MET A 198 10.02 11.82 -0.41
C MET A 198 8.69 12.32 0.16
N ARG A 199 7.56 12.05 -0.51
CA ARG A 199 6.25 12.36 0.03
C ARG A 199 5.99 11.56 1.30
N SER A 200 6.36 10.29 1.31
CA SER A 200 6.20 9.41 2.47
C SER A 200 7.17 9.73 3.60
N VAL A 201 8.41 10.13 3.31
CA VAL A 201 9.35 10.65 4.32
C VAL A 201 8.77 11.89 5.01
N LEU A 202 8.29 12.87 4.22
CA LEU A 202 7.67 14.09 4.76
C LEU A 202 6.41 13.81 5.58
N GLN A 203 5.57 12.87 5.12
CA GLN A 203 4.36 12.48 5.82
C GLN A 203 4.67 11.77 7.13
N ALA A 204 5.61 10.82 7.13
CA ALA A 204 6.05 10.14 8.34
C ALA A 204 6.67 11.10 9.35
N LEU A 205 7.52 12.03 8.90
CA LEU A 205 8.12 13.06 9.77
C LEU A 205 7.08 14.02 10.36
N THR A 206 5.99 14.30 9.64
CA THR A 206 4.86 15.09 10.14
C THR A 206 4.09 14.35 11.23
N LEU A 207 3.94 13.02 11.10
CA LEU A 207 3.25 12.19 12.09
C LEU A 207 4.12 11.86 13.31
N HIS A 208 5.43 11.66 13.08
CA HIS A 208 6.41 11.23 14.08
C HIS A 208 7.70 12.06 13.94
N PRO A 209 7.78 13.25 14.56
CA PRO A 209 8.96 14.11 14.50
C PRO A 209 10.25 13.44 15.02
N THR A 210 10.13 12.43 15.87
CA THR A 210 11.21 11.54 16.36
C THR A 210 11.97 10.83 15.24
N LEU A 211 11.38 10.70 14.04
CA LEU A 211 12.03 10.14 12.85
C LEU A 211 13.04 11.10 12.20
N ALA A 212 13.32 12.27 12.78
CA ALA A 212 14.26 13.25 12.22
C ALA A 212 15.65 12.66 11.91
N ALA A 213 16.18 11.79 12.78
CA ALA A 213 17.47 11.14 12.56
C ALA A 213 17.43 10.18 11.35
N LEU A 214 16.37 9.37 11.25
CA LEU A 214 16.16 8.49 10.11
C LEU A 214 15.99 9.29 8.81
N ALA A 215 15.19 10.36 8.83
CA ALA A 215 14.98 11.21 7.67
C ALA A 215 16.32 11.81 7.21
N THR A 216 17.15 12.29 8.13
CA THR A 216 18.50 12.79 7.81
C THR A 216 19.37 11.70 7.17
N HIS A 217 19.35 10.48 7.71
CA HIS A 217 20.09 9.35 7.14
C HIS A 217 19.62 9.00 5.72
N ILE A 218 18.30 8.93 5.49
CA ILE A 218 17.72 8.70 4.16
C ILE A 218 18.14 9.81 3.20
N LEU A 219 18.06 11.08 3.60
CA LEU A 219 18.48 12.19 2.75
C LEU A 219 19.95 12.07 2.35
N SER A 220 20.81 11.56 3.24
CA SER A 220 22.23 11.26 2.92
C SER A 220 22.35 10.18 1.85
N LEU A 221 21.64 9.05 2.00
CA LEU A 221 21.65 7.98 1.00
C LEU A 221 21.16 8.44 -0.38
N LEU A 222 20.23 9.39 -0.41
CA LEU A 222 19.70 9.96 -1.65
C LEU A 222 20.72 10.89 -2.36
N ILE A 223 21.72 11.43 -1.65
CA ILE A 223 22.82 12.17 -2.27
C ILE A 223 23.65 11.24 -3.15
N ASP A 224 23.97 10.03 -2.67
CA ASP A 224 24.71 9.03 -3.43
C ASP A 224 23.95 8.56 -4.69
N LYS A 225 22.62 8.70 -4.67
CA LYS A 225 21.72 8.41 -5.80
C LYS A 225 21.45 9.62 -6.69
N GLU A 226 22.23 10.70 -6.55
CA GLU A 226 22.12 11.93 -7.32
C GLU A 226 20.68 12.51 -7.35
N VAL A 227 20.01 12.56 -6.21
CA VAL A 227 18.60 12.98 -6.07
C VAL A 227 18.25 14.29 -6.79
N TRP A 228 19.21 15.21 -6.93
CA TRP A 228 19.04 16.47 -7.66
C TRP A 228 18.74 16.30 -9.16
N ARG A 229 19.03 15.13 -9.76
CA ARG A 229 18.65 14.80 -11.14
C ARG A 229 17.17 14.46 -11.29
N HIS A 230 16.49 14.14 -10.19
CA HIS A 230 15.09 13.72 -10.18
C HIS A 230 14.20 14.84 -9.63
N LYS A 231 13.70 15.72 -10.50
CA LYS A 231 12.97 16.95 -10.12
C LYS A 231 11.98 16.79 -8.96
N VAL A 232 11.09 15.80 -9.01
CA VAL A 232 10.07 15.58 -7.97
C VAL A 232 10.68 15.12 -6.64
N ALA A 233 11.66 14.22 -6.69
CA ALA A 233 12.36 13.77 -5.49
C ALA A 233 13.21 14.90 -4.91
N TRP A 234 13.85 15.71 -5.76
CA TRP A 234 14.63 16.89 -5.34
C TRP A 234 13.78 17.93 -4.60
N GLU A 235 12.62 18.29 -5.16
CA GLU A 235 11.68 19.19 -4.48
C GLU A 235 11.26 18.66 -3.10
N GLY A 236 11.06 17.35 -2.99
CA GLY A 236 10.76 16.69 -1.72
C GLY A 236 11.94 16.68 -0.75
N TRP A 237 13.16 16.46 -1.26
CA TRP A 237 14.43 16.47 -0.52
C TRP A 237 14.66 17.83 0.14
N VAL A 238 14.54 18.92 -0.64
CA VAL A 238 14.67 20.30 -0.16
C VAL A 238 13.64 20.62 0.94
N LYS A 239 12.36 20.28 0.72
CA LYS A 239 11.31 20.47 1.73
C LYS A 239 11.56 19.68 3.01
N CYS A 240 12.21 18.52 2.91
CA CYS A 240 12.57 17.72 4.06
C CYS A 240 13.69 18.40 4.87
N CYS A 241 14.71 18.95 4.21
CA CYS A 241 15.74 19.75 4.86
C CYS A 241 15.17 20.96 5.60
N GLU A 242 14.29 21.73 4.96
CA GLU A 242 13.60 22.87 5.61
C GLU A 242 12.81 22.43 6.85
N ARG A 243 12.12 21.28 6.75
CA ARG A 243 11.36 20.73 7.88
C ARG A 243 12.26 20.29 9.03
N LEU A 244 13.36 19.61 8.72
CA LEU A 244 14.34 19.15 9.72
C LEU A 244 15.01 20.35 10.41
N GLN A 245 15.32 21.41 9.65
CA GLN A 245 15.85 22.66 10.21
C GLN A 245 14.84 23.31 11.15
N ALA A 246 13.55 23.36 10.78
CA ALA A 246 12.49 23.89 11.64
C ALA A 246 12.28 23.05 12.92
N LEU A 247 12.66 21.77 12.91
CA LEU A 247 12.67 20.90 14.09
C LEU A 247 13.95 21.04 14.94
N GLY A 248 14.89 21.91 14.56
CA GLY A 248 16.16 22.09 15.26
C GLY A 248 17.19 20.99 14.99
N SER A 249 17.03 20.21 13.92
CA SER A 249 17.98 19.15 13.58
C SER A 249 19.30 19.72 13.06
N SER A 250 20.40 19.43 13.75
CA SER A 250 21.76 19.75 13.31
C SER A 250 22.25 18.93 12.11
N GLY A 251 21.53 17.85 11.77
CA GLY A 251 21.89 16.92 10.71
C GLY A 251 21.75 17.48 9.29
N VAL A 252 21.06 18.60 9.10
CA VAL A 252 20.83 19.19 7.77
C VAL A 252 22.12 19.73 7.16
N ARG A 253 22.93 20.45 7.94
CA ARG A 253 24.13 21.13 7.42
C ARG A 253 25.16 20.16 6.79
N PRO A 254 25.53 19.03 7.43
CA PRO A 254 26.40 18.03 6.80
C PRO A 254 25.89 17.54 5.44
N LEU A 255 24.57 17.38 5.28
CA LEU A 255 23.97 16.99 4.00
C LEU A 255 24.19 18.06 2.92
N LEU A 256 24.02 19.34 3.27
CA LEU A 256 24.20 20.43 2.32
C LEU A 256 25.65 20.54 1.85
N VAL A 257 26.62 20.33 2.76
CA VAL A 257 28.05 20.36 2.44
C VAL A 257 28.46 19.17 1.55
N ALA A 258 27.78 18.04 1.67
CA ALA A 258 28.02 16.86 0.84
C ALA A 258 27.49 16.98 -0.60
N LEU A 259 26.65 17.99 -0.90
CA LEU A 259 26.10 18.19 -2.24
C LEU A 259 27.16 18.71 -3.22
N PRO A 260 27.11 18.30 -4.50
CA PRO A 260 27.98 18.89 -5.52
C PRO A 260 27.59 20.37 -5.76
N PRO A 261 28.54 21.22 -6.20
CA PRO A 261 28.30 22.64 -6.45
C PRO A 261 27.04 22.99 -7.26
N PRO A 262 26.70 22.31 -8.38
CA PRO A 262 25.47 22.59 -9.13
C PRO A 262 24.18 22.30 -8.33
N ALA A 263 24.19 21.27 -7.47
CA ALA A 263 23.04 20.95 -6.64
C ALA A 263 22.87 21.98 -5.52
N LEU A 264 23.97 22.37 -4.87
CA LEU A 264 23.98 23.41 -3.83
C LEU A 264 23.44 24.76 -4.35
N ALA A 265 23.86 25.17 -5.56
CA ALA A 265 23.41 26.41 -6.18
C ALA A 265 21.90 26.41 -6.52
N SER A 266 21.28 25.24 -6.65
CA SER A 266 19.84 25.11 -6.93
C SER A 266 18.96 25.21 -5.68
N LEU A 267 19.54 25.25 -4.48
CA LEU A 267 18.80 25.31 -3.23
C LEU A 267 18.19 26.70 -2.98
N PRO A 268 17.13 26.80 -2.14
CA PRO A 268 16.68 28.07 -1.60
C PRO A 268 17.76 28.79 -0.78
N GLY A 269 17.75 30.12 -0.82
CA GLY A 269 18.75 30.98 -0.15
C GLY A 269 19.04 30.65 1.33
N PRO A 270 18.02 30.38 2.19
CA PRO A 270 18.27 30.01 3.59
C PRO A 270 19.12 28.76 3.76
N LEU A 271 18.93 27.74 2.91
CA LEU A 271 19.73 26.52 2.97
C LEU A 271 21.14 26.76 2.42
N GLN A 272 21.30 27.58 1.38
CA GLN A 272 22.64 27.94 0.90
C GLN A 272 23.46 28.66 1.98
N GLN A 273 22.85 29.59 2.70
CA GLN A 273 23.51 30.30 3.81
C GLN A 273 23.92 29.33 4.92
N LEU A 274 23.03 28.39 5.30
CA LEU A 274 23.33 27.37 6.30
C LEU A 274 24.54 26.49 5.93
N ALA A 275 24.73 26.22 4.63
CA ALA A 275 25.88 25.47 4.16
C ALA A 275 27.21 26.24 4.28
N MET A 276 27.15 27.58 4.24
CA MET A 276 28.30 28.48 4.24
C MET A 276 28.72 28.99 5.63
N GLU A 277 27.89 28.82 6.66
CA GLU A 277 28.24 29.23 8.03
C GLU A 277 29.58 28.57 8.45
N PRO A 278 30.46 29.24 9.21
CA PRO A 278 31.65 28.59 9.77
C PRO A 278 31.23 27.49 10.76
N GLN A 279 32.01 26.40 10.89
CA GLN A 279 31.77 25.44 11.97
C GLN A 279 32.08 26.15 13.30
N PRO A 280 31.29 25.93 14.37
CA PRO A 280 31.76 26.29 15.70
C PRO A 280 33.06 25.50 15.91
N GLY A 281 34.19 26.21 15.90
CA GLY A 281 35.48 25.57 16.13
C GLY A 281 35.42 24.82 17.44
N ASN A 282 35.94 23.60 17.48
CA ASN A 282 36.24 22.96 18.76
C ASN A 282 37.00 23.99 19.60
N PRO A 283 36.56 24.27 20.85
CA PRO A 283 37.37 25.08 21.73
C PRO A 283 38.74 24.43 21.77
N ILE A 284 39.75 25.16 21.29
CA ILE A 284 41.14 24.79 21.47
C ILE A 284 41.32 24.80 22.98
N GLU A 285 41.38 23.61 23.58
CA GLU A 285 41.74 23.44 24.97
C GLU A 285 43.07 24.19 25.16
N PRO A 286 43.12 25.22 26.01
CA PRO A 286 44.36 25.94 26.22
C PRO A 286 45.40 24.94 26.72
N LEU A 287 46.57 24.89 26.06
CA LEU A 287 47.69 24.07 26.50
C LEU A 287 47.91 24.30 28.00
N PRO A 288 48.04 23.24 28.80
CA PRO A 288 48.33 23.39 30.22
C PRO A 288 49.63 24.18 30.39
N PRO A 289 49.71 25.11 31.36
CA PRO A 289 50.90 25.91 31.58
C PRO A 289 52.06 24.99 31.98
N GLY A 290 53.09 24.90 31.13
CA GLY A 290 54.33 24.18 31.47
C GLY A 290 54.98 23.33 30.39
N MET A 291 54.57 23.42 29.12
CA MET A 291 55.33 22.81 28.01
C MET A 291 55.62 23.86 26.94
N GLU A 292 56.81 24.46 27.04
CA GLU A 292 57.49 25.14 25.93
C GLU A 292 58.16 24.11 25.00
#